data_AF-A0A9X2MX16-F1
#
_entry.id   AF-A0A9X2MX16-F1
#
_cell.length_a   1.000
_cell.length_b   1.000
_cell.length_c   1.000
_cell.angle_alpha   90.00
_cell.angle_beta   90.00
_cell.angle_gamma   90.00
#
_symmetry.space_group_name_H-M   'P 1'
#
loop_
_entity.id
_entity.type
_entity.pdbx_description
1 polymer ?
#
loop_
_entity_poly.entity_id
_entity_poly.type
_entity_poly.pdbx_seq_one_letter_code
_entity_poly.pdbx_strand_id
1 'polypeptide(L)'
;MSKENEEESKLFNAIQREFAEFASLYSEAVKSGADIAGKQVLESLLDANRAEEIPSGKLFAALRTGVRHAGEQLIQLGWGFIHRPKK
;
A
#
# COMPACT_ATOMS: atom_id res chain seq x y z
N MET A 1 -22.33 -4.79 34.35
CA MET A 1 -21.34 -5.27 33.38
C MET A 1 -20.04 -5.51 34.14
N SER A 2 -19.38 -6.65 33.92
CA SER A 2 -18.11 -6.97 34.57
C SER A 2 -17.01 -6.05 34.04
N LYS A 3 -16.03 -5.69 34.88
CA LYS A 3 -14.84 -4.91 34.47
C LYS A 3 -14.08 -5.58 33.32
N GLU A 4 -14.14 -6.91 33.26
CA GLU A 4 -13.57 -7.75 32.21
C GLU A 4 -14.17 -7.43 30.82
N ASN A 5 -15.49 -7.30 30.71
CA ASN A 5 -16.14 -6.92 29.45
C ASN A 5 -15.76 -5.50 28.99
N GLU A 6 -15.47 -4.57 29.91
CA GLU A 6 -15.03 -3.21 29.55
C GLU A 6 -13.57 -3.19 29.05
N GLU A 7 -12.70 -4.01 29.63
CA GLU A 7 -11.30 -4.13 29.20
C GLU A 7 -11.17 -4.82 27.84
N GLU A 8 -11.92 -5.89 27.60
CA GLU A 8 -11.99 -6.55 26.30
C GLU A 8 -12.52 -5.61 25.21
N SER A 9 -13.57 -4.82 25.51
CA SER A 9 -14.12 -3.86 24.55
C SER A 9 -13.14 -2.74 24.23
N LYS A 10 -12.35 -2.25 25.20
CA LYS A 10 -11.28 -1.28 24.96
C LYS A 10 -10.17 -1.85 24.08
N LEU A 11 -9.76 -3.09 24.31
CA LEU A 11 -8.76 -3.77 23.49
C LEU A 11 -9.25 -3.94 22.05
N PHE A 12 -10.50 -4.40 21.88
CA PHE A 12 -11.11 -4.55 20.56
C PHE A 12 -11.15 -3.23 19.80
N ASN A 13 -11.61 -2.15 20.45
CA ASN A 13 -11.66 -0.81 19.84
C ASN A 13 -10.27 -0.29 19.46
N ALA A 14 -9.24 -0.58 20.28
CA ALA A 14 -7.86 -0.24 19.96
C ALA A 14 -7.38 -0.98 18.70
N ILE A 15 -7.56 -2.31 18.64
CA ILE A 15 -7.20 -3.13 17.48
C ILE A 15 -7.91 -2.63 16.22
N GLN A 16 -9.21 -2.33 16.32
CA GLN A 16 -10.01 -1.88 15.20
C GLN A 16 -9.51 -0.55 14.63
N ARG A 17 -9.08 0.37 15.51
CA ARG A 17 -8.49 1.66 15.11
C ARG A 17 -7.13 1.46 14.43
N GLU A 18 -6.24 0.66 15.01
CA GLU A 18 -4.92 0.40 14.42
C GLU A 18 -5.05 -0.29 13.05
N PHE A 19 -6.02 -1.22 12.90
CA PHE A 19 -6.31 -1.86 11.62
C PHE A 19 -6.84 -0.88 10.58
N ALA A 20 -7.72 0.05 10.98
CA ALA A 20 -8.21 1.09 10.08
C ALA A 20 -7.09 2.03 9.61
N GLU A 21 -6.18 2.42 10.51
CA GLU A 21 -5.00 3.22 10.15
C GLU A 21 -4.09 2.45 9.18
N PHE A 22 -3.80 1.17 9.47
CA PHE A 22 -3.04 0.31 8.57
C PHE A 22 -3.69 0.18 7.19
N ALA A 23 -5.01 -0.06 7.12
CA ALA A 23 -5.73 -0.23 5.87
C ALA A 23 -5.70 1.06 5.02
N SER A 24 -5.78 2.23 5.66
CA SER A 24 -5.65 3.52 4.98
C SER A 24 -4.26 3.68 4.37
N LEU A 25 -3.20 3.45 5.16
CA LEU A 25 -1.81 3.56 4.70
C LEU A 25 -1.50 2.54 3.58
N TYR A 26 -2.02 1.32 3.70
CA TYR A 26 -1.91 0.30 2.68
C TYR A 26 -2.58 0.74 1.37
N SER A 27 -3.79 1.27 1.45
CA SER A 27 -4.51 1.75 0.27
C SER A 27 -3.76 2.88 -0.45
N GLU A 28 -3.22 3.84 0.31
CA GLU A 28 -2.41 4.93 -0.24
C GLU A 28 -1.14 4.43 -0.92
N ALA A 29 -0.40 3.53 -0.27
CA ALA A 29 0.83 2.97 -0.83
C ALA A 29 0.56 2.16 -2.11
N VAL A 30 -0.49 1.34 -2.12
CA VAL A 30 -0.90 0.57 -3.31
C VAL A 30 -1.34 1.48 -4.43
N LYS A 31 -2.14 2.52 -4.14
CA LYS A 31 -2.56 3.51 -5.14
C LYS A 31 -1.35 4.21 -5.76
N SER A 32 -0.41 4.66 -4.94
CA SER A 32 0.81 5.31 -5.41
C SER A 32 1.67 4.38 -6.28
N GLY A 33 1.83 3.12 -5.88
CA GLY A 33 2.51 2.11 -6.69
C GLY A 33 1.80 1.84 -8.03
N ALA A 34 0.47 1.77 -8.02
CA ALA A 34 -0.33 1.59 -9.22
C ALA A 34 -0.21 2.80 -10.18
N ASP A 35 -0.16 4.03 -9.66
CA ASP A 35 0.04 5.23 -10.46
C ASP A 35 1.41 5.21 -11.17
N ILE A 36 2.47 4.76 -10.49
CA ILE A 36 3.81 4.63 -11.09
C ILE A 36 3.81 3.54 -12.17
N ALA A 37 3.27 2.36 -11.87
CA ALA A 37 3.18 1.27 -12.84
C ALA A 37 2.35 1.72 -14.07
N GLY A 38 1.22 2.40 -13.84
CA GLY A 38 0.35 2.92 -14.89
C GLY A 38 1.06 3.90 -15.80
N LYS A 39 1.86 4.83 -15.27
CA LYS A 39 2.68 5.75 -16.07
C LYS A 39 3.65 5.01 -16.98
N GLN A 40 4.37 4.01 -16.47
CA GLN A 40 5.33 3.24 -17.26
C GLN A 40 4.67 2.37 -18.34
N VAL A 41 3.47 1.84 -18.04
CA VAL A 41 2.65 1.16 -19.06
C VAL A 41 2.18 2.14 -20.12
N LEU A 42 1.75 3.35 -19.74
CA LEU A 42 1.33 4.39 -20.68
C LEU A 42 2.49 4.85 -21.58
N GLU A 43 3.69 5.02 -21.04
CA GLU A 43 4.89 5.31 -21.83
C GLU A 43 5.19 4.19 -22.82
N SER A 44 5.07 2.93 -22.37
CA SER A 44 5.25 1.77 -23.25
C SER A 44 4.17 1.67 -24.34
N LEU A 45 2.97 2.21 -24.07
CA LEU A 45 1.88 2.33 -25.04
C LEU A 45 2.15 3.44 -26.06
N LEU A 46 2.76 4.55 -25.67
CA LEU A 46 3.12 5.63 -26.60
C LEU A 46 4.20 5.20 -27.60
N ASP A 47 5.09 4.31 -27.18
CA ASP A 47 6.11 3.70 -28.04
C ASP A 47 5.54 2.60 -28.97
N ALA A 48 4.34 2.10 -28.69
CA ALA A 48 3.71 0.99 -29.40
C ALA A 48 2.55 1.50 -30.28
N ASN A 49 2.38 0.97 -31.49
CA ASN A 49 1.24 1.36 -32.32
C ASN A 49 -0.07 0.74 -31.81
N ARG A 50 0.01 -0.36 -31.06
CA ARG A 50 -1.14 -1.05 -30.43
C ARG A 50 -0.77 -1.57 -29.04
N ALA A 51 -1.75 -1.64 -28.15
CA ALA A 51 -1.57 -2.16 -26.79
C ALA A 51 -1.08 -3.61 -26.74
N GLU A 52 -1.44 -4.41 -27.75
CA GLU A 52 -1.05 -5.81 -27.93
C GLU A 52 0.45 -5.96 -28.22
N GLU A 53 1.08 -4.90 -28.73
CA GLU A 53 2.49 -4.88 -29.12
C GLU A 53 3.41 -4.55 -27.94
N ILE A 54 2.85 -4.18 -26.78
CA ILE A 54 3.67 -3.97 -25.59
C ILE A 54 4.31 -5.30 -25.21
N PRO A 55 5.65 -5.37 -25.15
CA PRO A 55 6.32 -6.57 -24.67
C PRO A 55 5.87 -6.89 -23.25
N SER A 56 5.45 -8.13 -23.00
CA SER A 56 5.06 -8.60 -21.67
C SER A 56 6.14 -8.31 -20.61
N GLY A 57 7.41 -8.35 -20.99
CA GLY A 57 8.53 -7.93 -20.13
C GLY A 57 8.45 -6.48 -19.64
N LYS A 58 8.00 -5.53 -20.47
CA LYS A 58 7.80 -4.12 -20.07
C LYS A 58 6.63 -4.00 -19.08
N LEU A 59 5.53 -4.71 -19.33
CA LEU A 59 4.38 -4.80 -18.41
C LEU A 59 4.80 -5.35 -17.04
N PHE A 60 5.52 -6.48 -17.02
CA PHE A 60 6.01 -7.06 -15.76
C PHE A 60 7.01 -6.14 -15.04
N ALA A 61 7.89 -5.45 -15.77
CA ALA A 61 8.82 -4.48 -15.18
C ALA A 61 8.08 -3.29 -14.54
N ALA A 62 7.04 -2.78 -15.19
CA ALA A 62 6.21 -1.71 -14.66
C ALA A 62 5.48 -2.13 -13.38
N LEU A 63 4.84 -3.30 -13.39
CA LEU A 63 4.19 -3.88 -12.22
C LEU A 63 5.19 -4.07 -11.06
N ARG A 64 6.35 -4.66 -11.33
CA ARG A 64 7.40 -4.86 -10.32
C ARG A 64 7.84 -3.53 -9.70
N THR A 65 7.94 -2.47 -10.51
CA THR A 65 8.34 -1.15 -10.03
C THR A 65 7.27 -0.55 -9.13
N GLY A 66 6.01 -0.60 -9.54
CA GLY A 66 4.88 -0.15 -8.71
C GLY A 66 4.78 -0.89 -7.38
N VAL A 67 4.85 -2.23 -7.41
CA VAL A 67 4.82 -3.08 -6.20
C VAL A 67 6.00 -2.77 -5.28
N ARG A 68 7.21 -2.62 -5.83
CA ARG A 68 8.39 -2.24 -5.03
C ARG A 68 8.17 -0.89 -4.35
N HIS A 69 7.67 0.10 -5.09
CA HIS A 69 7.43 1.43 -4.55
C HIS A 69 6.39 1.42 -3.42
N ALA A 70 5.28 0.71 -3.61
CA ALA A 70 4.27 0.52 -2.56
C ALA A 70 4.88 -0.16 -1.32
N GLY A 71 5.72 -1.19 -1.51
CA GLY A 71 6.42 -1.87 -0.43
C GLY A 71 7.39 -0.97 0.33
N GLU A 72 8.16 -0.15 -0.37
CA GLU A 72 9.08 0.83 0.24
C GLU A 72 8.32 1.85 1.09
N GLN A 73 7.21 2.39 0.61
CA GLN A 73 6.34 3.28 1.39
C GLN A 73 5.81 2.60 2.65
N LEU A 74 5.29 1.36 2.51
CA LEU A 74 4.81 0.59 3.65
C LEU A 74 5.89 0.34 4.70
N ILE A 75 7.12 0.05 4.29
CA ILE A 75 8.25 -0.13 5.21
C ILE A 75 8.58 1.19 5.92
N GLN A 76 8.63 2.31 5.20
CA GLN A 76 8.90 3.62 5.79
C GLN A 76 7.81 4.03 6.79
N LEU A 77 6.55 3.83 6.44
CA LEU A 77 5.40 4.11 7.29
C LEU A 77 5.37 3.17 8.51
N GLY A 78 5.67 1.89 8.31
CA GLY A 78 5.81 0.89 9.38
C GLY A 78 6.95 1.24 10.35
N TRP A 79 8.08 1.75 9.85
CA TRP A 79 9.14 2.27 10.71
C TRP A 79 8.72 3.50 11.49
N GLY A 80 7.98 4.43 10.88
CA GLY A 80 7.38 5.56 11.59
C GLY A 80 6.39 5.14 12.68
N PHE A 81 5.69 4.03 12.47
CA PHE A 81 4.74 3.46 13.42
C PHE A 81 5.45 2.78 14.62
N ILE A 82 6.51 2.01 14.37
CA ILE A 82 7.31 1.34 15.42
C ILE A 82 8.08 2.34 16.28
N HIS A 83 8.54 3.44 15.69
CA HIS A 83 9.31 4.49 16.39
C HIS A 83 8.42 5.62 16.96
N ARG A 84 7.09 5.53 16.84
CA ARG A 84 6.17 6.53 17.40
C ARG A 84 6.26 6.45 18.93
N PRO A 85 6.62 7.54 19.64
CA PRO A 85 6.57 7.54 21.09
C PRO A 85 5.13 7.30 21.53
N LYS A 86 4.90 6.21 22.27
CA LYS A 86 3.61 5.94 22.91
C LYS A 86 3.36 7.07 23.91
N LYS A 87 2.37 7.93 23.63
CA LYS A 87 1.85 8.90 24.61
C LYS A 87 0.95 8.20 25.61
#